data_AF-A0A6J0L270-F1
#
_entry.id   AF-A0A6J0L270-F1
#
_cell.length_a   1.000
_cell.length_b   1.000
_cell.length_c   1.000
_cell.angle_alpha   90.00
_cell.angle_beta   90.00
_cell.angle_gamma   90.00
#
_symmetry.space_group_name_H-M   'P 1'
#
loop_
_entity.id
_entity.type
_entity.pdbx_description
1 polymer ?
#
loop_
_entity_poly.entity_id
_entity_poly.type
_entity_poly.pdbx_seq_one_letter_code
_entity_poly.pdbx_strand_id
1 'polypeptide(L)'
;MEEIGGEIETAKKRCESVINTINHLPSSSSTPIIPSCLTTLLKLASSELSFLSSSLASPPHPPPPPLSVNIGHIESVLWILRRPSITAVSRVCKPLPIANSVHVDLVCTLGKAPVWIVVSDRNPNYIYWSENKGLKSRIETVLAAARSTTALKPASLILFFANGLPLPVYEKLKEQFGAKDFDFGSDSGFDFCEEGEWVNVVRTRSYKEALSVEIEIIDGCHDSLAFDEHVVVAEAEVAEVVSEKDDAFSSVLSSMRLKGEDFLVNFDTTALVALVSGIANGCAERLLEMDESVLEERFKGNTVFVIAQARSEVENSVLDRMRDVLSGKRGIVCESVVSEFNELVSMYAGHSEKQRAEQLLKRLIACDGTPNNEEVSNEEQDCVWDR
;
A
#
# COMPACT_ATOMS: atom_id res chain seq x y z
N MET A 1 27.44 33.86 -6.97
CA MET A 1 28.00 32.97 -5.92
C MET A 1 27.28 33.22 -4.59
N GLU A 2 27.07 34.49 -4.20
CA GLU A 2 26.23 34.88 -3.04
C GLU A 2 24.76 34.41 -3.14
N GLU A 3 24.14 34.49 -4.33
CA GLU A 3 22.75 34.10 -4.56
C GLU A 3 22.51 32.58 -4.42
N ILE A 4 23.43 31.76 -4.94
CA ILE A 4 23.38 30.27 -4.83
C ILE A 4 23.59 29.82 -3.38
N GLY A 5 24.47 30.49 -2.64
CA GLY A 5 24.66 30.22 -1.21
C GLY A 5 23.39 30.50 -0.39
N GLY A 6 22.68 31.58 -0.72
CA GLY A 6 21.40 31.93 -0.10
C GLY A 6 20.27 30.94 -0.41
N GLU A 7 20.19 30.44 -1.65
CA GLU A 7 19.21 29.43 -2.05
C GLU A 7 19.44 28.08 -1.34
N ILE A 8 20.71 27.63 -1.26
CA ILE A 8 21.07 26.40 -0.54
C ILE A 8 20.71 26.50 0.94
N GLU A 9 21.05 27.62 1.59
CA GLU A 9 20.74 27.83 3.01
C GLU A 9 19.23 27.88 3.28
N THR A 10 18.47 28.48 2.37
CA THR A 10 17.00 28.47 2.44
C THR A 10 16.44 27.06 2.29
N ALA A 11 16.99 26.26 1.36
CA ALA A 11 16.58 24.88 1.16
C ALA A 11 16.90 23.98 2.36
N LYS A 12 18.03 24.21 3.04
CA LYS A 12 18.37 23.51 4.30
C LYS A 12 17.37 23.79 5.40
N LYS A 13 17.05 25.07 5.66
CA LYS A 13 16.04 25.47 6.64
C LYS A 13 14.68 24.82 6.37
N ARG A 14 14.30 24.71 5.09
CA ARG A 14 13.09 23.98 4.68
C ARG A 14 13.16 22.49 5.03
N CYS A 15 14.30 21.83 4.78
CA CYS A 15 14.51 20.44 5.17
C CYS A 15 14.42 20.24 6.70
N GLU A 16 15.05 21.11 7.47
CA GLU A 16 14.99 21.08 8.94
C GLU A 16 13.56 21.26 9.45
N SER A 17 12.82 22.23 8.91
CA SER A 17 11.40 22.46 9.24
C SER A 17 10.53 21.23 8.90
N VAL A 18 10.76 20.60 7.75
CA VAL A 18 10.09 19.35 7.35
C VAL A 18 10.40 18.20 8.32
N ILE A 19 11.66 18.05 8.74
CA ILE A 19 12.09 17.03 9.70
C ILE A 19 11.40 17.25 11.07
N ASN A 20 11.40 18.48 11.58
CA ASN A 20 10.71 18.83 12.82
C ASN A 20 9.22 18.51 12.72
N THR A 21 8.60 18.93 11.62
CA THR A 21 7.20 18.59 11.30
C THR A 21 6.94 17.09 11.38
N ILE A 22 7.75 16.25 10.74
CA ILE A 22 7.57 14.78 10.72
C ILE A 22 7.66 14.22 12.14
N ASN A 23 8.59 14.70 12.96
CA ASN A 23 8.78 14.26 14.33
C ASN A 23 7.61 14.64 15.25
N HIS A 24 6.91 15.74 14.96
CA HIS A 24 5.77 16.22 15.74
C HIS A 24 4.40 15.76 15.20
N LEU A 25 4.34 15.18 13.99
CA LEU A 25 3.11 14.61 13.42
C LEU A 25 2.37 13.61 14.34
N PRO A 26 3.05 12.72 15.10
CA PRO A 26 2.38 11.74 15.97
C PRO A 26 1.53 12.36 17.09
N SER A 27 1.75 13.64 17.42
CA SER A 27 1.07 14.32 18.54
C SER A 27 -0.17 15.12 18.12
N SER A 28 -0.37 15.38 16.83
CA SER A 28 -1.33 16.39 16.37
C SER A 28 -2.38 15.89 15.36
N SER A 29 -2.21 14.70 14.76
CA SER A 29 -3.18 14.16 13.80
C SER A 29 -4.12 13.13 14.43
N SER A 30 -5.42 13.26 14.15
CA SER A 30 -6.46 12.29 14.52
C SER A 30 -6.39 10.97 13.74
N THR A 31 -5.39 10.81 12.87
CA THR A 31 -5.15 9.63 12.04
C THR A 31 -3.73 9.11 12.30
N PRO A 32 -3.54 7.86 12.75
CA PRO A 32 -2.21 7.30 12.98
C PRO A 32 -1.55 6.99 11.63
N ILE A 33 -0.59 7.82 11.21
CA ILE A 33 0.30 7.48 10.10
C ILE A 33 1.20 6.33 10.55
N ILE A 34 1.28 5.27 9.74
CA ILE A 34 2.11 4.10 10.05
C ILE A 34 3.58 4.54 10.24
N PRO A 35 4.28 4.10 11.31
CA PRO A 35 5.66 4.54 11.60
C PRO A 35 6.65 4.26 10.48
N SER A 36 6.40 3.21 9.68
CA SER A 36 7.20 2.88 8.50
C SER A 36 7.13 3.94 7.39
N CYS A 37 6.03 4.70 7.31
CA CYS A 37 5.84 5.81 6.39
C CYS A 37 6.57 7.07 6.90
N LEU A 38 6.45 7.36 8.20
CA LEU A 38 7.20 8.45 8.86
C LEU A 38 8.70 8.25 8.71
N THR A 39 9.19 7.03 8.94
CA THR A 39 10.60 6.67 8.76
C THR A 39 11.07 6.94 7.33
N THR A 40 10.24 6.66 6.33
CA THR A 40 10.60 6.90 4.92
C THR A 40 10.67 8.39 4.60
N LEU A 41 9.70 9.18 5.05
CA LEU A 41 9.73 10.63 4.88
C LEU A 41 10.94 11.26 5.57
N LEU A 42 11.24 10.82 6.81
CA LEU A 42 12.38 11.30 7.56
C LEU A 42 13.70 10.97 6.85
N LYS A 43 13.83 9.77 6.28
CA LYS A 43 14.99 9.37 5.48
C LYS A 43 15.15 10.24 4.23
N LEU A 44 14.06 10.49 3.51
CA LEU A 44 14.09 11.35 2.31
C LEU A 44 14.51 12.78 2.68
N ALA A 45 13.89 13.39 3.69
CA ALA A 45 14.22 14.74 4.13
C ALA A 45 15.66 14.84 4.67
N SER A 46 16.11 13.86 5.45
CA SER A 46 17.49 13.81 5.97
C SER A 46 18.51 13.64 4.84
N SER A 47 18.19 12.82 3.83
CA SER A 47 19.08 12.62 2.67
C SER A 47 19.23 13.89 1.84
N GLU A 48 18.15 14.64 1.67
CA GLU A 48 18.15 15.93 0.98
C GLU A 48 18.96 16.98 1.75
N LEU A 49 18.78 17.06 3.08
CA LEU A 49 19.57 17.93 3.94
C LEU A 49 21.07 17.58 3.89
N SER A 50 21.41 16.30 3.88
CA SER A 50 22.78 15.84 3.74
C SER A 50 23.39 16.23 2.39
N PHE A 51 22.62 16.13 1.29
CA PHE A 51 23.03 16.56 -0.04
C PHE A 51 23.29 18.07 -0.11
N LEU A 52 22.40 18.88 0.46
CA LEU A 52 22.57 20.33 0.53
C LEU A 52 23.76 20.74 1.41
N SER A 53 24.02 19.97 2.46
CA SER A 53 25.15 20.20 3.37
C SER A 53 26.50 19.87 2.73
N SER A 54 26.57 18.81 1.92
CA SER A 54 27.79 18.45 1.20
C SER A 54 28.08 19.35 0.00
N SER A 55 27.04 19.95 -0.60
CA SER A 55 27.16 20.83 -1.78
C SER A 55 27.93 22.14 -1.54
N LEU A 56 28.09 22.57 -0.28
CA LEU A 56 28.90 23.75 0.08
C LEU A 56 30.38 23.43 0.32
N ALA A 57 30.76 22.14 0.39
CA ALA A 57 32.10 21.73 0.82
C ALA A 57 33.18 21.84 -0.28
N SER A 58 32.82 22.16 -1.52
CA SER A 58 33.79 22.29 -2.62
C SER A 58 33.33 23.33 -3.64
N PRO A 59 34.16 24.34 -3.99
CA PRO A 59 33.88 25.21 -5.13
C PRO A 59 34.16 24.45 -6.44
N PRO A 60 33.16 24.17 -7.30
CA PRO A 60 33.41 23.57 -8.59
C PRO A 60 33.82 24.65 -9.60
N HIS A 61 34.97 24.46 -10.25
CA HIS A 61 35.16 24.85 -11.65
C HIS A 61 34.75 23.63 -12.48
N PRO A 62 33.74 23.67 -13.38
CA PRO A 62 32.96 24.79 -13.97
C PRO A 62 31.70 25.17 -13.16
N PRO A 63 30.89 26.18 -13.56
CA PRO A 63 29.68 26.58 -12.83
C PRO A 63 28.77 25.38 -12.53
N PRO A 64 28.26 25.25 -11.29
CA PRO A 64 27.42 24.13 -10.91
C PRO A 64 26.11 24.13 -11.72
N PRO A 65 25.60 22.95 -12.09
CA PRO A 65 24.25 22.84 -12.65
C PRO A 65 23.20 23.41 -11.68
N PRO A 66 22.01 23.79 -12.17
CA PRO A 66 20.94 24.29 -11.31
C PRO A 66 20.64 23.27 -10.21
N LEU A 67 20.52 23.77 -8.97
CA LEU A 67 20.30 22.96 -7.78
C LEU A 67 18.96 22.22 -7.91
N SER A 68 19.02 20.90 -8.12
CA SER A 68 17.85 20.05 -8.13
C SER A 68 17.53 19.64 -6.70
N VAL A 69 16.59 20.34 -6.06
CA VAL A 69 16.17 20.05 -4.68
C VAL A 69 14.84 19.32 -4.69
N ASN A 70 14.74 18.19 -3.99
CA ASN A 70 13.47 17.43 -3.86
C ASN A 70 12.60 17.90 -2.69
N ILE A 71 13.04 18.89 -1.93
CA ILE A 71 12.34 19.32 -0.71
C ILE A 71 10.88 19.73 -0.95
N GLY A 72 10.59 20.38 -2.09
CA GLY A 72 9.22 20.77 -2.41
C GLY A 72 8.31 19.57 -2.67
N HIS A 73 8.83 18.48 -3.23
CA HIS A 73 8.08 17.23 -3.37
C HIS A 73 7.72 16.66 -2.00
N ILE A 74 8.68 16.61 -1.07
CA ILE A 74 8.46 16.09 0.30
C ILE A 74 7.44 16.96 1.06
N GLU A 75 7.55 18.29 0.96
CA GLU A 75 6.57 19.23 1.53
C GLU A 75 5.16 18.97 0.98
N SER A 76 5.04 18.72 -0.32
CA SER A 76 3.75 18.44 -0.97
C SER A 76 3.13 17.14 -0.49
N VAL A 77 3.95 16.09 -0.36
CA VAL A 77 3.50 14.81 0.21
C VAL A 77 3.02 15.02 1.65
N LEU A 78 3.75 15.77 2.48
CA LEU A 78 3.34 16.09 3.86
C LEU A 78 2.07 16.93 3.93
N TRP A 79 1.91 17.90 3.03
CA TRP A 79 0.72 18.74 2.97
C TRP A 79 -0.54 17.91 2.67
N ILE A 80 -0.44 16.92 1.77
CA ILE A 80 -1.53 15.98 1.47
C ILE A 80 -1.80 15.06 2.68
N LEU A 81 -0.76 14.51 3.30
CA LEU A 81 -0.91 13.59 4.45
C LEU A 81 -1.61 14.22 5.66
N ARG A 82 -1.54 15.54 5.80
CA ARG A 82 -2.21 16.29 6.86
C ARG A 82 -3.69 16.58 6.59
N ARG A 83 -4.21 16.28 5.40
CA ARG A 83 -5.61 16.53 5.08
C ARG A 83 -6.51 15.60 5.90
N PRO A 84 -7.56 16.11 6.57
CA PRO A 84 -8.44 15.27 7.40
C PRO A 84 -9.14 14.14 6.64
N SER A 85 -9.31 14.29 5.33
CA SER A 85 -9.91 13.31 4.44
C SER A 85 -8.98 12.12 4.12
N ILE A 86 -7.68 12.25 4.38
CA ILE A 86 -6.67 11.22 4.16
C ILE A 86 -6.53 10.35 5.40
N THR A 87 -6.83 9.07 5.23
CA THR A 87 -6.82 8.05 6.28
C THR A 87 -6.11 6.79 5.79
N ALA A 88 -5.84 5.85 6.70
CA ALA A 88 -5.32 4.51 6.36
C ALA A 88 -4.12 4.52 5.38
N VAL A 89 -3.15 5.40 5.63
CA VAL A 89 -1.96 5.53 4.78
C VAL A 89 -1.09 4.28 4.93
N SER A 90 -1.02 3.47 3.88
CA SER A 90 -0.29 2.20 3.89
C SER A 90 1.13 2.33 3.34
N ARG A 91 1.35 3.25 2.38
CA ARG A 91 2.65 3.47 1.72
C ARG A 91 2.87 4.95 1.41
N VAL A 92 4.13 5.38 1.57
CA VAL A 92 4.60 6.72 1.22
C VAL A 92 5.94 6.61 0.50
N CYS A 93 6.06 7.23 -0.68
CA CYS A 93 7.26 7.35 -1.51
C CYS A 93 8.06 6.04 -1.64
N LYS A 94 7.36 4.92 -1.88
CA LYS A 94 7.95 3.60 -2.07
C LYS A 94 7.47 3.01 -3.39
N PRO A 95 8.34 2.33 -4.15
CA PRO A 95 7.89 1.57 -5.29
C PRO A 95 6.86 0.53 -4.85
N LEU A 96 5.85 0.33 -5.68
CA LEU A 96 4.88 -0.74 -5.48
C LEU A 96 5.56 -2.08 -5.79
N PRO A 97 5.31 -3.12 -4.98
CA PRO A 97 5.85 -4.46 -5.19
C PRO A 97 5.07 -5.21 -6.29
N ILE A 98 4.85 -4.54 -7.43
CA ILE A 98 4.15 -5.06 -8.60
C ILE A 98 5.21 -5.34 -9.69
N ALA A 99 4.95 -6.29 -10.59
CA ALA A 99 5.88 -6.84 -11.59
C ALA A 99 6.72 -5.82 -12.41
N ASN A 100 6.31 -4.54 -12.46
CA ASN A 100 6.99 -3.46 -13.20
C ASN A 100 7.53 -2.31 -12.32
N SER A 101 7.64 -2.46 -10.99
CA SER A 101 8.17 -1.44 -10.05
C SER A 101 7.55 -0.04 -10.24
N VAL A 102 6.23 0.03 -10.35
CA VAL A 102 5.52 1.30 -10.51
C VAL A 102 5.66 2.15 -9.25
N HIS A 103 5.99 3.43 -9.42
CA HIS A 103 6.13 4.36 -8.30
C HIS A 103 4.89 5.24 -8.15
N VAL A 104 4.25 5.13 -6.99
CA VAL A 104 3.24 6.08 -6.50
C VAL A 104 3.73 6.72 -5.21
N ASP A 105 3.32 7.97 -4.98
CA ASP A 105 3.80 8.72 -3.84
C ASP A 105 3.01 8.38 -2.56
N LEU A 106 1.71 8.11 -2.68
CA LEU A 106 0.86 7.69 -1.57
C LEU A 106 -0.09 6.56 -1.96
N VAL A 107 -0.27 5.62 -1.04
CA VAL A 107 -1.39 4.66 -1.05
C VAL A 107 -2.16 4.86 0.25
N CYS A 108 -3.43 5.26 0.15
CA CYS A 108 -4.24 5.67 1.28
C CYS A 108 -5.74 5.54 1.00
N THR A 109 -6.57 5.86 1.98
CA THR A 109 -8.01 5.97 1.84
C THR A 109 -8.44 7.42 1.91
N LEU A 110 -9.17 7.87 0.89
CA LEU A 110 -9.79 9.19 0.82
C LEU A 110 -11.31 9.03 0.92
N GLY A 111 -11.93 9.60 1.95
CA GLY A 111 -13.41 9.61 2.06
C GLY A 111 -14.06 8.22 2.02
N LYS A 112 -13.35 7.19 2.51
CA LYS A 112 -13.68 5.74 2.49
C LYS A 112 -13.36 4.98 1.20
N ALA A 113 -12.83 5.62 0.16
CA ALA A 113 -12.38 4.94 -1.05
C ALA A 113 -10.84 4.76 -1.04
N PRO A 114 -10.30 3.59 -1.41
CA PRO A 114 -8.87 3.43 -1.60
C PRO A 114 -8.41 4.25 -2.81
N VAL A 115 -7.37 5.06 -2.65
CA VAL A 115 -6.85 5.92 -3.72
C VAL A 115 -5.33 5.84 -3.78
N TRP A 116 -4.80 5.95 -5.00
CA TRP A 116 -3.38 6.16 -5.22
C TRP A 116 -3.15 7.63 -5.56
N ILE A 117 -2.11 8.23 -5.00
CA ILE A 117 -1.77 9.64 -5.25
C ILE A 117 -0.37 9.73 -5.84
N VAL A 118 -0.24 10.48 -6.92
CA VAL A 118 1.04 10.84 -7.55
C VAL A 118 1.24 12.35 -7.41
N VAL A 119 2.40 12.73 -6.88
CA VAL A 119 2.74 14.11 -6.52
C VAL A 119 3.84 14.62 -7.45
N SER A 120 3.60 15.78 -8.06
CA SER A 120 4.59 16.48 -8.89
C SER A 120 4.87 17.86 -8.31
N ASP A 121 6.13 18.05 -7.95
CA ASP A 121 6.70 19.35 -7.56
C ASP A 121 7.36 20.09 -8.72
N ARG A 122 7.24 19.58 -9.95
CA ARG A 122 7.96 20.15 -11.09
C ARG A 122 7.41 21.52 -11.45
N ASN A 123 8.28 22.36 -11.99
CA ASN A 123 7.84 23.59 -12.64
C ASN A 123 6.97 23.21 -13.86
N PRO A 124 5.77 23.79 -14.01
CA PRO A 124 4.83 23.48 -15.10
C PRO A 124 5.45 23.57 -16.49
N ASN A 125 6.41 24.46 -16.70
CA ASN A 125 7.09 24.65 -17.99
C ASN A 125 7.92 23.43 -18.42
N TYR A 126 8.27 22.55 -17.48
CA TYR A 126 8.96 21.29 -17.77
C TYR A 126 8.03 20.08 -17.80
N ILE A 127 6.72 20.31 -17.65
CA ILE A 127 5.70 19.27 -17.80
C ILE A 127 5.16 19.38 -19.23
N TYR A 128 5.53 18.43 -20.07
CA TYR A 128 5.08 18.36 -21.45
C TYR A 128 4.36 17.05 -21.73
N TRP A 129 3.48 17.10 -22.72
CA TRP A 129 2.77 15.92 -23.22
C TRP A 129 3.52 15.31 -24.38
N SER A 130 3.84 14.03 -24.30
CA SER A 130 4.42 13.26 -25.41
C SER A 130 3.72 11.91 -25.48
N GLU A 131 3.51 11.41 -26.70
CA GLU A 131 2.76 10.17 -26.93
C GLU A 131 3.45 8.94 -26.33
N ASN A 132 4.79 8.89 -26.36
CA ASN A 132 5.55 7.69 -25.99
C ASN A 132 6.42 7.88 -24.73
N LYS A 133 6.43 9.08 -24.13
CA LYS A 133 7.28 9.43 -22.98
C LYS A 133 6.61 10.51 -22.12
N GLY A 134 7.17 10.76 -20.94
CA GLY A 134 6.76 11.88 -20.10
C GLY A 134 5.53 11.57 -19.26
N LEU A 135 4.65 12.58 -19.08
CA LEU A 135 3.52 12.48 -18.15
C LEU A 135 2.51 11.41 -18.60
N LYS A 136 2.16 11.37 -19.90
CA LYS A 136 1.19 10.42 -20.45
C LYS A 136 1.61 8.97 -20.18
N SER A 137 2.80 8.58 -20.63
CA SER A 137 3.30 7.21 -20.43
C SER A 137 3.39 6.81 -18.96
N ARG A 138 3.71 7.78 -18.07
CA ARG A 138 3.72 7.53 -16.62
C ARG A 138 2.31 7.27 -16.09
N ILE A 139 1.31 8.05 -16.50
CA ILE A 139 -0.09 7.85 -16.10
C ILE A 139 -0.60 6.50 -16.62
N GLU A 140 -0.35 6.16 -17.87
CA GLU A 140 -0.73 4.87 -18.45
C GLU A 140 -0.14 3.69 -17.69
N THR A 141 1.16 3.77 -17.35
CA THR A 141 1.84 2.74 -16.56
C THR A 141 1.22 2.59 -15.17
N VAL A 142 0.90 3.70 -14.52
CA VAL A 142 0.28 3.70 -13.19
C VAL A 142 -1.15 3.16 -13.24
N LEU A 143 -1.95 3.57 -14.23
CA LEU A 143 -3.31 3.07 -14.44
C LEU A 143 -3.33 1.59 -14.79
N ALA A 144 -2.40 1.11 -15.62
CA ALA A 144 -2.26 -0.31 -15.92
C ALA A 144 -1.98 -1.11 -14.65
N ALA A 145 -1.03 -0.65 -13.82
CA ALA A 145 -0.73 -1.29 -12.54
C ALA A 145 -1.90 -1.23 -11.55
N ALA A 146 -2.62 -0.11 -11.51
CA ALA A 146 -3.78 0.07 -10.64
C ALA A 146 -4.94 -0.85 -11.02
N ARG A 147 -5.12 -1.11 -12.33
CA ARG A 147 -6.12 -2.06 -12.85
C ARG A 147 -5.70 -3.52 -12.66
N SER A 148 -4.40 -3.82 -12.67
CA SER A 148 -3.90 -5.19 -12.55
C SER A 148 -3.71 -5.67 -11.11
N THR A 149 -3.66 -4.78 -10.11
CA THR A 149 -3.51 -5.17 -8.69
C THR A 149 -4.85 -5.58 -8.08
N THR A 150 -4.82 -6.59 -7.22
CA THR A 150 -5.99 -7.09 -6.51
C THR A 150 -5.99 -6.62 -5.04
N ALA A 151 -4.86 -6.71 -4.34
CA ALA A 151 -4.75 -6.40 -2.91
C ALA A 151 -4.67 -4.89 -2.60
N LEU A 152 -4.16 -4.07 -3.53
CA LEU A 152 -4.04 -2.62 -3.36
C LEU A 152 -4.91 -1.83 -4.35
N LYS A 153 -5.97 -2.44 -4.87
CA LYS A 153 -6.79 -1.88 -5.94
C LYS A 153 -7.40 -0.55 -5.53
N PRO A 154 -7.01 0.57 -6.16
CA PRO A 154 -7.62 1.87 -5.89
C PRO A 154 -8.89 2.06 -6.71
N ALA A 155 -9.85 2.80 -6.14
CA ALA A 155 -11.04 3.28 -6.85
C ALA A 155 -10.69 4.42 -7.81
N SER A 156 -9.68 5.22 -7.48
CA SER A 156 -9.22 6.32 -8.33
C SER A 156 -7.73 6.63 -8.16
N LEU A 157 -7.19 7.28 -9.19
CA LEU A 157 -5.84 7.83 -9.23
C LEU A 157 -5.94 9.36 -9.11
N ILE A 158 -5.31 9.93 -8.09
CA ILE A 158 -5.23 11.38 -7.91
C ILE A 158 -3.85 11.86 -8.35
N LEU A 159 -3.82 12.87 -9.22
CA LEU A 159 -2.60 13.55 -9.63
C LEU A 159 -2.58 14.94 -8.97
N PHE A 160 -1.57 15.20 -8.16
CA PHE A 160 -1.37 16.50 -7.50
C PHE A 160 -0.17 17.22 -8.09
N PHE A 161 -0.40 18.41 -8.65
CA PHE A 161 0.63 19.28 -9.22
C PHE A 161 0.81 20.51 -8.33
N ALA A 162 1.86 20.52 -7.54
CA ALA A 162 2.08 21.53 -6.50
C ALA A 162 2.28 22.95 -7.03
N ASN A 163 2.79 23.09 -8.25
CA ASN A 163 2.99 24.38 -8.93
C ASN A 163 1.99 24.59 -10.08
N GLY A 164 0.93 23.77 -10.15
CA GLY A 164 -0.05 23.79 -11.22
C GLY A 164 0.39 23.03 -12.47
N LEU A 165 -0.41 23.16 -13.53
CA LEU A 165 -0.25 22.43 -14.78
C LEU A 165 -0.56 23.35 -15.97
N PRO A 166 0.21 23.29 -17.08
CA PRO A 166 -0.12 24.08 -18.26
C PRO A 166 -1.49 23.67 -18.82
N LEU A 167 -2.31 24.67 -19.19
CA LEU A 167 -3.66 24.44 -19.71
C LEU A 167 -3.73 23.40 -20.84
N PRO A 168 -2.82 23.39 -21.85
CA PRO A 168 -2.87 22.37 -22.91
C PRO A 168 -2.60 20.95 -22.42
N VAL A 169 -1.84 20.79 -21.33
CA VAL A 169 -1.58 19.47 -20.72
C VAL A 169 -2.78 19.02 -19.91
N TYR A 170 -3.40 19.96 -19.19
CA TYR A 170 -4.60 19.72 -18.42
C TYR A 170 -5.80 19.33 -19.30
N GLU A 171 -6.03 20.02 -20.41
CA GLU A 171 -7.09 19.68 -21.38
C GLU A 171 -6.91 18.25 -21.90
N LYS A 172 -5.67 17.85 -22.22
CA LYS A 172 -5.36 16.47 -22.64
C LYS A 172 -5.60 15.43 -21.54
N LEU A 173 -5.38 15.77 -20.26
CA LEU A 173 -5.73 14.87 -19.16
C LEU A 173 -7.25 14.64 -19.09
N LYS A 174 -8.04 15.69 -19.27
CA LYS A 174 -9.51 15.60 -19.31
C LYS A 174 -9.97 14.77 -20.51
N GLU A 175 -9.45 15.06 -21.70
CA GLU A 175 -9.86 14.41 -22.95
C GLU A 175 -9.44 12.94 -23.03
N GLN A 176 -8.19 12.60 -22.65
CA GLN A 176 -7.66 11.24 -22.85
C GLN A 176 -7.87 10.30 -21.66
N PHE A 177 -7.96 10.85 -20.44
CA PHE A 177 -8.07 10.05 -19.22
C PHE A 177 -9.36 10.31 -18.44
N GLY A 178 -10.26 11.17 -18.92
CA GLY A 178 -11.50 11.49 -18.21
C GLY A 178 -11.26 12.19 -16.87
N ALA A 179 -10.13 12.88 -16.72
CA ALA A 179 -9.73 13.50 -15.46
C ALA A 179 -10.75 14.56 -15.02
N LYS A 180 -11.16 14.51 -13.76
CA LYS A 180 -12.07 15.48 -13.13
C LYS A 180 -11.29 16.36 -12.16
N ASP A 181 -11.77 17.59 -11.96
CA ASP A 181 -11.17 18.47 -10.97
C ASP A 181 -11.40 17.91 -9.57
N PHE A 182 -10.33 17.87 -8.80
CA PHE A 182 -10.33 17.34 -7.45
C PHE A 182 -9.80 18.39 -6.48
N ASP A 183 -10.46 18.51 -5.33
CA ASP A 183 -10.04 19.42 -4.26
C ASP A 183 -9.88 18.63 -2.96
N PHE A 184 -8.72 18.81 -2.31
CA PHE A 184 -8.45 18.24 -0.99
C PHE A 184 -9.17 19.00 0.14
N GLY A 185 -9.87 20.09 -0.19
CA GLY A 185 -10.63 20.94 0.71
C GLY A 185 -9.83 22.18 1.11
N SER A 186 -10.55 23.29 1.37
CA SER A 186 -9.95 24.59 1.68
C SER A 186 -9.01 24.55 2.89
N ASP A 187 -7.90 25.27 2.76
CA ASP A 187 -6.81 25.36 3.72
C ASP A 187 -7.22 26.17 4.98
N SER A 188 -8.10 25.63 5.81
CA SER A 188 -8.39 26.23 7.11
C SER A 188 -7.29 25.85 8.12
N GLY A 189 -6.15 26.54 8.04
CA GLY A 189 -5.28 26.77 9.21
C GLY A 189 -4.04 25.90 9.40
N PHE A 190 -3.46 25.29 8.36
CA PHE A 190 -2.18 24.56 8.48
C PHE A 190 -1.04 25.29 7.72
N ASP A 191 -0.86 26.58 7.99
CA ASP A 191 0.42 27.23 7.72
C ASP A 191 1.46 26.62 8.67
N PHE A 192 2.65 26.31 8.16
CA PHE A 192 3.80 25.84 8.94
C PHE A 192 4.36 26.95 9.86
N CYS A 193 3.52 27.62 10.63
CA CYS A 193 3.93 28.64 11.60
C CYS A 193 4.38 27.93 12.89
N GLU A 194 5.69 27.83 13.08
CA GLU A 194 6.24 27.75 14.43
C GLU A 194 5.99 29.11 15.12
N GLU A 195 5.30 29.10 16.25
CA GLU A 195 5.33 30.21 17.20
C GLU A 195 6.74 30.27 17.81
N GLY A 196 7.59 31.14 17.28
CA GLY A 196 8.93 31.35 17.79
C GLY A 196 9.60 32.56 17.14
N GLU A 197 9.96 33.51 18.00
CA GLU A 197 10.71 34.77 17.81
C GLU A 197 11.30 35.16 16.44
N TRP A 198 11.18 36.46 16.17
CA TRP A 198 11.64 37.18 15.00
C TRP A 198 13.07 36.78 14.55
N VAL A 199 13.20 36.31 13.30
CA VAL A 199 14.26 36.56 12.28
C VAL A 199 14.52 35.28 11.46
N ASN A 200 13.59 34.96 10.58
CA ASN A 200 13.74 34.45 9.21
C ASN A 200 12.40 33.83 8.83
N VAL A 201 11.58 34.59 8.10
CA VAL A 201 10.33 34.08 7.52
C VAL A 201 10.72 32.99 6.52
N VAL A 202 10.80 31.74 6.96
CA VAL A 202 10.76 30.59 6.06
C VAL A 202 9.39 30.69 5.40
N ARG A 203 9.36 31.23 4.17
CA ARG A 203 8.11 31.38 3.42
C ARG A 203 7.43 30.02 3.39
N THR A 204 6.28 29.92 4.06
CA THR A 204 5.44 28.74 3.95
C THR A 204 5.04 28.59 2.48
N ARG A 205 5.11 27.36 1.99
CA ARG A 205 4.80 27.09 0.60
C ARG A 205 3.31 27.30 0.37
N SER A 206 2.96 28.26 -0.47
CA SER A 206 1.58 28.52 -0.88
C SER A 206 1.17 27.57 -2.00
N TYR A 207 0.14 26.77 -1.76
CA TYR A 207 -0.47 25.88 -2.77
C TYR A 207 -1.61 26.54 -3.57
N LYS A 208 -1.67 27.87 -3.60
CA LYS A 208 -2.70 28.63 -4.36
C LYS A 208 -2.74 28.32 -5.85
N GLU A 209 -1.59 27.97 -6.43
CA GLU A 209 -1.45 27.59 -7.84
C GLU A 209 -1.51 26.08 -8.05
N ALA A 210 -1.65 25.30 -6.97
CA ALA A 210 -1.68 23.85 -7.06
C ALA A 210 -2.95 23.39 -7.76
N LEU A 211 -2.82 22.33 -8.56
CA LEU A 211 -3.91 21.72 -9.29
C LEU A 211 -3.95 20.23 -8.95
N SER A 212 -5.14 19.74 -8.61
CA SER A 212 -5.37 18.32 -8.41
C SER A 212 -6.44 17.82 -9.36
N VAL A 213 -6.22 16.64 -9.92
CA VAL A 213 -7.21 15.95 -10.76
C VAL A 213 -7.36 14.51 -10.35
N GLU A 214 -8.56 13.99 -10.50
CA GLU A 214 -8.93 12.61 -10.20
C GLU A 214 -9.28 11.86 -11.49
N ILE A 215 -8.75 10.65 -11.62
CA ILE A 215 -9.06 9.71 -12.70
C ILE A 215 -9.70 8.47 -12.05
N GLU A 216 -10.98 8.25 -12.32
CA GLU A 216 -11.71 7.07 -11.85
C GLU A 216 -11.19 5.80 -12.56
N ILE A 217 -11.02 4.72 -11.80
CA ILE A 217 -10.58 3.44 -12.31
C ILE A 217 -11.81 2.57 -12.49
N ILE A 218 -12.34 2.57 -13.72
CA ILE A 218 -13.48 1.75 -14.11
C ILE A 218 -12.98 0.32 -14.38
N ASP A 219 -13.58 -0.67 -13.73
CA ASP A 219 -13.33 -2.07 -14.01
C ASP A 219 -13.89 -2.41 -15.39
N GLY A 220 -13.01 -2.87 -16.28
CA GLY A 220 -13.39 -3.23 -17.64
C GLY A 220 -14.15 -4.56 -17.66
N CYS A 221 -15.45 -4.54 -17.36
CA CYS A 221 -16.36 -5.60 -17.80
C CYS A 221 -17.24 -5.08 -18.95
N HIS A 222 -16.64 -4.87 -20.12
CA HIS A 222 -17.37 -4.98 -21.38
C HIS A 222 -16.43 -5.32 -22.53
N ASP A 223 -16.50 -6.60 -22.89
CA ASP A 223 -16.42 -7.14 -24.24
C ASP A 223 -15.19 -6.81 -25.11
N SER A 224 -14.27 -7.78 -25.20
CA SER A 224 -13.67 -8.19 -26.48
C SER A 224 -13.03 -9.56 -26.31
N LEU A 225 -13.75 -10.56 -26.81
CA LEU A 225 -13.25 -11.87 -27.23
C LEU A 225 -11.89 -11.73 -27.95
N ALA A 226 -10.88 -12.52 -27.57
CA ALA A 226 -10.40 -13.65 -28.38
C ALA A 226 -8.95 -14.11 -28.04
N PHE A 227 -8.81 -15.45 -28.01
CA PHE A 227 -7.62 -16.34 -28.09
C PHE A 227 -6.64 -16.34 -26.91
N ASP A 228 -6.58 -17.40 -26.08
CA ASP A 228 -6.16 -18.82 -26.32
C ASP A 228 -4.64 -18.96 -26.47
N GLU A 229 -3.98 -19.52 -25.44
CA GLU A 229 -3.04 -20.63 -25.63
C GLU A 229 -2.66 -21.29 -24.28
N HIS A 230 -3.17 -22.52 -24.12
CA HIS A 230 -2.55 -23.69 -23.50
C HIS A 230 -1.16 -23.54 -22.85
N VAL A 231 -1.05 -23.88 -21.57
CA VAL A 231 0.14 -24.57 -21.04
C VAL A 231 -0.27 -25.80 -20.24
N VAL A 232 0.37 -26.89 -20.63
CA VAL A 232 0.13 -28.30 -20.33
C VAL A 232 0.44 -28.63 -18.88
N VAL A 233 -0.47 -29.37 -18.23
CA VAL A 233 -0.22 -30.02 -16.94
C VAL A 233 0.75 -31.19 -17.17
N ALA A 234 1.91 -31.14 -16.53
CA ALA A 234 2.78 -32.30 -16.38
C ALA A 234 2.69 -32.80 -14.93
N GLU A 235 2.10 -33.98 -14.76
CA GLU A 235 2.21 -34.79 -13.56
C GLU A 235 3.68 -35.18 -13.33
N ALA A 236 4.16 -35.06 -12.09
CA ALA A 236 5.34 -35.75 -11.62
C ALA A 236 5.16 -36.10 -10.14
N GLU A 237 4.87 -37.37 -9.88
CA GLU A 237 5.12 -38.02 -8.60
C GLU A 237 6.63 -38.21 -8.41
N VAL A 238 7.18 -37.77 -7.28
CA VAL A 238 8.24 -38.49 -6.55
C VAL A 238 8.10 -38.21 -5.04
N ALA A 239 8.14 -39.29 -4.27
CA ALA A 239 7.93 -39.38 -2.83
C ALA A 239 9.14 -38.99 -1.95
N GLU A 240 8.79 -38.50 -0.74
CA GLU A 240 9.43 -38.56 0.60
C GLU A 240 10.89 -38.09 0.80
N VAL A 241 11.25 -37.33 1.86
CA VAL A 241 11.40 -37.79 3.27
C VAL A 241 11.13 -36.69 4.33
N VAL A 242 10.10 -36.92 5.15
CA VAL A 242 9.94 -36.80 6.62
C VAL A 242 10.58 -35.65 7.42
N SER A 243 9.71 -34.85 8.07
CA SER A 243 9.75 -34.65 9.53
C SER A 243 8.33 -34.58 10.08
N GLU A 244 7.81 -35.74 10.48
CA GLU A 244 6.56 -35.90 11.21
C GLU A 244 6.70 -35.28 12.61
N LYS A 245 6.36 -33.99 12.72
CA LYS A 245 5.51 -33.55 13.82
C LYS A 245 4.13 -33.39 13.21
N ASP A 246 3.15 -34.06 13.79
CA ASP A 246 1.74 -33.90 13.46
C ASP A 246 1.38 -32.42 13.71
N ASP A 247 1.54 -31.59 12.68
CA ASP A 247 1.33 -30.15 12.79
C ASP A 247 -0.17 -29.87 12.70
N ALA A 248 -0.64 -28.95 13.56
CA ALA A 248 -2.07 -28.63 13.66
C ALA A 248 -2.68 -28.24 12.30
N PHE A 249 -1.86 -27.70 11.40
CA PHE A 249 -2.24 -27.32 10.05
C PHE A 249 -2.52 -28.52 9.14
N SER A 250 -1.66 -29.53 9.13
CA SER A 250 -1.84 -30.78 8.40
C SER A 250 -3.04 -31.54 8.93
N SER A 251 -3.30 -31.46 10.25
CA SER A 251 -4.54 -31.97 10.86
C SER A 251 -5.78 -31.27 10.29
N VAL A 252 -5.78 -29.94 10.20
CA VAL A 252 -6.86 -29.16 9.56
C VAL A 252 -7.03 -29.58 8.10
N LEU A 253 -5.96 -29.60 7.30
CA LEU A 253 -6.02 -29.96 5.87
C LEU A 253 -6.51 -31.40 5.64
N SER A 254 -6.18 -32.32 6.56
CA SER A 254 -6.61 -33.71 6.50
C SER A 254 -8.06 -33.90 6.92
N SER A 255 -8.60 -33.01 7.76
CA SER A 255 -10.01 -33.01 8.16
C SER A 255 -10.95 -32.55 7.03
N MET A 256 -10.45 -31.78 6.06
CA MET A 256 -11.22 -31.28 4.93
C MET A 256 -11.55 -32.40 3.92
N ARG A 257 -12.75 -32.32 3.31
CA ARG A 257 -13.12 -33.19 2.19
C ARG A 257 -12.52 -32.69 0.88
N LEU A 258 -11.93 -33.61 0.13
CA LEU A 258 -11.41 -33.35 -1.22
C LEU A 258 -12.50 -33.41 -2.31
N LYS A 259 -13.59 -34.18 -2.07
CA LYS A 259 -14.64 -34.47 -3.06
C LYS A 259 -16.03 -34.48 -2.39
N GLY A 260 -17.07 -34.19 -3.18
CA GLY A 260 -18.47 -34.08 -2.75
C GLY A 260 -19.02 -32.65 -2.85
N GLU A 261 -20.34 -32.50 -2.96
CA GLU A 261 -21.03 -31.21 -3.13
C GLU A 261 -21.86 -30.80 -1.89
N ASP A 262 -22.16 -31.74 -0.99
CA ASP A 262 -23.21 -31.54 0.03
C ASP A 262 -22.82 -30.65 1.24
N PHE A 263 -21.57 -30.18 1.34
CA PHE A 263 -21.11 -29.34 2.47
C PHE A 263 -19.95 -28.43 2.07
N LEU A 264 -20.27 -27.26 1.51
CA LEU A 264 -19.30 -26.27 1.05
C LEU A 264 -19.01 -25.20 2.12
N VAL A 265 -17.75 -24.79 2.23
CA VAL A 265 -17.32 -23.64 3.03
C VAL A 265 -16.57 -22.67 2.13
N ASN A 266 -17.06 -21.44 2.04
CA ASN A 266 -16.39 -20.38 1.30
C ASN A 266 -15.27 -19.76 2.14
N PHE A 267 -14.10 -19.60 1.53
CA PHE A 267 -12.95 -18.94 2.12
C PHE A 267 -12.83 -17.50 1.62
N ASP A 268 -12.69 -16.56 2.55
CA ASP A 268 -12.24 -15.21 2.24
C ASP A 268 -10.72 -15.08 2.43
N THR A 269 -10.16 -13.95 2.01
CA THR A 269 -8.71 -13.68 2.08
C THR A 269 -8.21 -13.73 3.53
N THR A 270 -9.00 -13.25 4.49
CA THR A 270 -8.62 -13.20 5.91
C THR A 270 -8.49 -14.61 6.50
N ALA A 271 -9.43 -15.49 6.22
CA ALA A 271 -9.40 -16.89 6.68
C ALA A 271 -8.19 -17.64 6.11
N LEU A 272 -7.88 -17.44 4.81
CA LEU A 272 -6.71 -18.03 4.18
C LEU A 272 -5.41 -17.54 4.82
N VAL A 273 -5.25 -16.23 5.02
CA VAL A 273 -4.08 -15.64 5.68
C VAL A 273 -3.94 -16.16 7.11
N ALA A 274 -5.03 -16.22 7.87
CA ALA A 274 -5.01 -16.70 9.25
C ALA A 274 -4.51 -18.15 9.33
N LEU A 275 -5.04 -19.04 8.49
CA LEU A 275 -4.67 -20.47 8.45
C LEU A 275 -3.18 -20.69 8.18
N VAL A 276 -2.58 -19.89 7.29
CA VAL A 276 -1.17 -20.07 6.91
C VAL A 276 -0.22 -19.21 7.74
N SER A 277 -0.73 -18.30 8.58
CA SER A 277 0.08 -17.36 9.35
C SER A 277 1.03 -18.07 10.33
N GLY A 278 2.22 -17.51 10.54
CA GLY A 278 3.15 -18.05 11.53
C GLY A 278 2.56 -18.06 12.94
N ILE A 279 1.75 -17.05 13.30
CA ILE A 279 1.11 -16.96 14.63
C ILE A 279 0.26 -18.20 14.91
N ALA A 280 -0.65 -18.56 14.00
CA ALA A 280 -1.51 -19.75 14.12
C ALA A 280 -0.73 -21.08 14.05
N ASN A 281 0.48 -21.04 13.49
CA ASN A 281 1.32 -22.23 13.24
C ASN A 281 2.51 -22.32 14.21
N GLY A 282 2.31 -21.95 15.48
CA GLY A 282 3.30 -22.15 16.55
C GLY A 282 4.39 -21.09 16.65
N CYS A 283 4.20 -19.90 16.06
CA CYS A 283 5.04 -18.73 16.36
C CYS A 283 4.51 -17.86 17.50
N ALA A 284 3.26 -18.06 17.95
CA ALA A 284 2.62 -17.21 18.97
C ALA A 284 3.42 -17.16 20.28
N GLU A 285 3.74 -18.31 20.90
CA GLU A 285 4.51 -18.38 22.15
C GLU A 285 5.89 -17.74 22.00
N ARG A 286 6.61 -18.08 20.91
CA ARG A 286 7.92 -17.50 20.61
C ARG A 286 7.88 -15.98 20.49
N LEU A 287 6.81 -15.41 19.93
CA LEU A 287 6.63 -13.95 19.85
C LEU A 287 6.41 -13.33 21.22
N LEU A 288 5.72 -14.01 22.14
CA LEU A 288 5.50 -13.53 23.51
C LEU A 288 6.76 -13.61 24.38
N GLU A 289 7.69 -14.50 24.05
CA GLU A 289 8.99 -14.63 24.72
C GLU A 289 10.05 -13.64 24.21
N MET A 290 9.81 -12.95 23.08
CA MET A 290 10.78 -11.99 22.53
C MET A 290 10.82 -10.70 23.36
N ASP A 291 12.01 -10.13 23.48
CA ASP A 291 12.21 -8.81 24.10
C ASP A 291 11.45 -7.73 23.34
N GLU A 292 10.87 -6.78 24.08
CA GLU A 292 10.07 -5.67 23.56
C GLU A 292 10.85 -4.83 22.54
N SER A 293 12.15 -4.60 22.74
CA SER A 293 13.01 -3.87 21.80
C SER A 293 13.12 -4.56 20.43
N VAL A 294 13.17 -5.90 20.42
CA VAL A 294 13.24 -6.70 19.19
C VAL A 294 11.90 -6.74 18.49
N LEU A 295 10.80 -6.80 19.26
CA LEU A 295 9.45 -6.74 18.74
C LEU A 295 9.16 -5.37 18.09
N GLU A 296 9.54 -4.27 18.74
CA GLU A 296 9.42 -2.91 18.18
C GLU A 296 10.25 -2.73 16.90
N GLU A 297 11.46 -3.28 16.86
CA GLU A 297 12.29 -3.25 15.65
C GLU A 297 11.65 -4.05 14.49
N ARG A 298 11.09 -5.22 14.79
CA ARG A 298 10.48 -6.11 13.79
C ARG A 298 9.12 -5.60 13.29
N PHE A 299 8.26 -5.13 14.18
CA PHE A 299 6.87 -4.82 13.89
C PHE A 299 6.56 -3.32 13.81
N LYS A 300 7.55 -2.45 14.10
CA LYS A 300 7.59 -1.00 13.79
C LYS A 300 6.26 -0.28 14.04
N GLY A 301 5.76 -0.38 15.27
CA GLY A 301 4.51 0.24 15.74
C GLY A 301 3.27 -0.64 15.73
N ASN A 302 3.34 -1.84 15.12
CA ASN A 302 2.25 -2.82 15.19
C ASN A 302 2.42 -3.83 16.35
N THR A 303 3.43 -3.64 17.21
CA THR A 303 3.78 -4.56 18.28
C THR A 303 2.61 -4.87 19.20
N VAL A 304 1.86 -3.84 19.63
CA VAL A 304 0.70 -4.01 20.52
C VAL A 304 -0.34 -4.94 19.90
N PHE A 305 -0.63 -4.78 18.61
CA PHE A 305 -1.58 -5.62 17.89
C PHE A 305 -1.06 -7.06 17.72
N VAL A 306 0.21 -7.21 17.30
CA VAL A 306 0.83 -8.53 17.12
C VAL A 306 0.87 -9.31 18.43
N ILE A 307 1.18 -8.65 19.54
CA ILE A 307 1.19 -9.26 20.87
C ILE A 307 -0.21 -9.61 21.34
N ALA A 308 -1.20 -8.74 21.13
CA ALA A 308 -2.60 -9.06 21.43
C ALA A 308 -3.07 -10.30 20.63
N GLN A 309 -2.74 -10.38 19.34
CA GLN A 309 -3.06 -11.52 18.48
C GLN A 309 -2.34 -12.79 18.94
N ALA A 310 -1.06 -12.70 19.30
CA ALA A 310 -0.29 -13.85 19.79
C ALA A 310 -0.84 -14.38 21.12
N ARG A 311 -1.25 -13.51 22.05
CA ARG A 311 -1.92 -13.91 23.30
C ARG A 311 -3.25 -14.61 23.00
N SER A 312 -4.06 -14.05 22.11
CA SER A 312 -5.33 -14.65 21.72
C SER A 312 -5.15 -16.04 21.10
N GLU A 313 -4.10 -16.26 20.31
CA GLU A 313 -3.82 -17.56 19.70
C GLU A 313 -3.39 -18.62 20.74
N VAL A 314 -2.60 -18.22 21.74
CA VAL A 314 -2.21 -19.11 22.84
C VAL A 314 -3.41 -19.52 23.70
N GLU A 315 -4.35 -18.59 23.92
CA GLU A 315 -5.57 -18.87 24.68
C GLU A 315 -6.58 -19.68 23.86
N ASN A 316 -6.75 -19.38 22.58
CA ASN A 316 -7.74 -19.98 21.69
C ASN A 316 -7.18 -20.16 20.28
N SER A 317 -6.69 -21.37 19.96
CA SER A 317 -6.07 -21.61 18.66
C SER A 317 -7.05 -21.47 17.50
N VAL A 318 -6.67 -20.69 16.50
CA VAL A 318 -7.42 -20.56 15.25
C VAL A 318 -7.49 -21.89 14.51
N LEU A 319 -6.40 -22.67 14.49
CA LEU A 319 -6.37 -23.96 13.77
C LEU A 319 -7.34 -24.98 14.39
N ASP A 320 -7.44 -25.05 15.72
CA ASP A 320 -8.41 -25.95 16.36
C ASP A 320 -9.85 -25.56 16.04
N ARG A 321 -10.17 -24.26 16.11
CA ARG A 321 -11.50 -23.74 15.75
C ARG A 321 -11.82 -23.99 14.28
N MET A 322 -10.85 -23.77 13.39
CA MET A 322 -11.02 -24.01 11.97
C MET A 322 -11.14 -25.49 11.65
N ARG A 323 -10.44 -26.39 12.37
CA ARG A 323 -10.63 -27.84 12.24
C ARG A 323 -12.09 -28.22 12.49
N ASP A 324 -12.69 -27.71 13.56
CA ASP A 324 -14.07 -28.04 13.91
C ASP A 324 -15.07 -27.55 12.86
N VAL A 325 -14.82 -26.36 12.28
CA VAL A 325 -15.65 -25.78 11.22
C VAL A 325 -15.49 -26.52 9.89
N LEU A 326 -14.27 -26.94 9.55
CA LEU A 326 -13.90 -27.48 8.24
C LEU A 326 -13.95 -29.00 8.16
N SER A 327 -13.97 -29.69 9.30
CA SER A 327 -14.00 -31.14 9.36
C SER A 327 -15.18 -31.72 8.58
N GLY A 328 -14.88 -32.57 7.60
CA GLY A 328 -15.86 -33.19 6.74
C GLY A 328 -16.49 -32.24 5.69
N LYS A 329 -16.01 -31.01 5.54
CA LYS A 329 -16.52 -30.04 4.55
C LYS A 329 -15.50 -29.78 3.45
N ARG A 330 -15.98 -29.33 2.29
CA ARG A 330 -15.15 -28.98 1.14
C ARG A 330 -14.98 -27.48 1.05
N GLY A 331 -13.74 -27.02 0.90
CA GLY A 331 -13.44 -25.60 0.77
C GLY A 331 -13.58 -25.12 -0.67
N ILE A 332 -14.27 -23.99 -0.85
CA ILE A 332 -14.34 -23.26 -2.11
C ILE A 332 -13.78 -21.85 -1.91
N VAL A 333 -13.26 -21.27 -2.97
CA VAL A 333 -12.67 -19.93 -2.95
C VAL A 333 -12.86 -19.27 -4.31
N CYS A 334 -13.17 -17.99 -4.34
CA CYS A 334 -13.24 -17.24 -5.60
C CYS A 334 -11.84 -17.01 -6.18
N GLU A 335 -11.70 -16.99 -7.51
CA GLU A 335 -10.41 -16.69 -8.16
C GLU A 335 -9.82 -15.33 -7.75
N SER A 336 -10.68 -14.34 -7.51
CA SER A 336 -10.27 -13.02 -7.00
C SER A 336 -9.62 -13.11 -5.61
N VAL A 337 -10.18 -13.94 -4.72
CA VAL A 337 -9.63 -14.20 -3.39
C VAL A 337 -8.33 -14.99 -3.48
N VAL A 338 -8.22 -15.98 -4.38
CA VAL A 338 -6.96 -16.70 -4.64
C VAL A 338 -5.87 -15.74 -5.10
N SER A 339 -6.20 -14.80 -5.99
CA SER A 339 -5.26 -13.81 -6.53
C SER A 339 -4.78 -12.86 -5.44
N GLU A 340 -5.70 -12.31 -4.65
CA GLU A 340 -5.40 -11.43 -3.52
C GLU A 340 -4.54 -12.14 -2.47
N PHE A 341 -4.90 -13.38 -2.12
CA PHE A 341 -4.16 -14.19 -1.17
C PHE A 341 -2.72 -14.48 -1.65
N ASN A 342 -2.54 -14.86 -2.92
CA ASN A 342 -1.22 -15.08 -3.50
C ASN A 342 -0.37 -13.81 -3.53
N GLU A 343 -0.97 -12.64 -3.78
CA GLU A 343 -0.29 -11.35 -3.72
C GLU A 343 0.22 -11.07 -2.30
N LEU A 344 -0.63 -11.23 -1.28
CA LEU A 344 -0.26 -11.06 0.13
C LEU A 344 0.84 -12.03 0.56
N VAL A 345 0.73 -13.30 0.18
CA VAL A 345 1.74 -14.32 0.46
C VAL A 345 3.06 -13.97 -0.24
N SER A 346 3.04 -13.55 -1.49
CA SER A 346 4.26 -13.13 -2.20
C SER A 346 4.98 -11.98 -1.50
N MET A 347 4.20 -10.98 -1.03
CA MET A 347 4.70 -9.75 -0.42
C MET A 347 5.22 -9.90 1.01
N TYR A 348 4.54 -10.70 1.84
CA TYR A 348 4.74 -10.68 3.30
C TYR A 348 5.14 -12.04 3.90
N ALA A 349 4.90 -13.14 3.20
CA ALA A 349 5.11 -14.48 3.76
C ALA A 349 6.59 -14.89 3.75
N GLY A 350 7.02 -15.55 4.84
CA GLY A 350 8.28 -16.28 4.91
C GLY A 350 8.19 -17.62 4.18
N HIS A 351 9.29 -18.37 4.16
CA HIS A 351 9.36 -19.66 3.45
C HIS A 351 8.29 -20.65 3.93
N SER A 352 8.08 -20.73 5.25
CA SER A 352 7.11 -21.65 5.86
C SER A 352 5.66 -21.26 5.56
N GLU A 353 5.31 -19.97 5.63
CA GLU A 353 3.97 -19.48 5.25
C GLU A 353 3.67 -19.74 3.77
N LYS A 354 4.67 -19.57 2.88
CA LYS A 354 4.52 -19.87 1.44
C LYS A 354 4.24 -21.35 1.19
N GLN A 355 4.96 -22.25 1.85
CA GLN A 355 4.71 -23.69 1.74
C GLN A 355 3.30 -24.07 2.21
N ARG A 356 2.84 -23.50 3.33
CA ARG A 356 1.47 -23.72 3.82
C ARG A 356 0.42 -23.18 2.85
N ALA A 357 0.64 -22.01 2.26
CA ALA A 357 -0.24 -21.45 1.24
C ALA A 357 -0.39 -22.38 0.03
N GLU A 358 0.71 -22.91 -0.49
CA GLU A 358 0.68 -23.87 -1.60
C GLU A 358 -0.06 -25.16 -1.23
N GLN A 359 0.12 -25.68 -0.01
CA GLN A 359 -0.58 -26.87 0.47
C GLN A 359 -2.08 -26.63 0.65
N LEU A 360 -2.48 -25.47 1.19
CA LEU A 360 -3.87 -25.10 1.39
C LEU A 360 -4.60 -24.93 0.05
N LEU A 361 -4.02 -24.21 -0.91
CA LEU A 361 -4.66 -23.97 -2.21
C LEU A 361 -4.88 -25.28 -2.99
N LYS A 362 -4.00 -26.27 -2.86
CA LYS A 362 -4.20 -27.62 -3.44
C LYS A 362 -5.42 -28.36 -2.88
N ARG A 363 -5.95 -27.93 -1.73
CA ARG A 363 -7.11 -28.53 -1.06
C ARG A 363 -8.43 -27.78 -1.33
N LEU A 364 -8.38 -26.64 -2.02
CA LEU A 364 -9.54 -25.79 -2.31
C LEU A 364 -9.97 -25.90 -3.78
N ILE A 365 -11.24 -25.65 -4.05
CA ILE A 365 -11.74 -25.43 -5.42
C ILE A 365 -11.76 -23.94 -5.70
N ALA A 366 -11.12 -23.50 -6.78
CA ALA A 366 -11.29 -22.15 -7.31
C ALA A 366 -12.57 -22.09 -8.15
N CYS A 367 -13.43 -21.11 -7.89
CA CYS A 367 -14.67 -20.87 -8.64
C CYS A 367 -14.59 -19.52 -9.37
N ASP A 368 -15.00 -19.51 -10.63
CA ASP A 368 -15.09 -18.31 -11.48
C ASP A 368 -16.32 -17.49 -11.07
N GLY A 369 -16.08 -16.32 -10.48
CA GLY A 369 -17.13 -15.35 -10.15
C GLY A 369 -17.77 -15.54 -8.77
N THR A 370 -18.14 -14.41 -8.18
CA THR A 370 -18.92 -14.31 -6.93
C THR A 370 -20.12 -15.25 -6.95
N PRO A 371 -20.48 -15.94 -5.85
CA PRO A 371 -21.75 -16.64 -5.79
C PRO A 371 -22.86 -15.61 -6.04
N ASN A 372 -23.59 -15.79 -7.14
CA ASN A 372 -24.80 -15.03 -7.40
C ASN A 372 -25.73 -15.25 -6.21
N ASN A 373 -26.19 -14.17 -5.58
CA ASN A 373 -27.14 -14.19 -4.46
C ASN A 373 -28.54 -14.72 -4.83
N GLU A 374 -28.68 -15.59 -5.84
CA GLU A 374 -29.95 -16.12 -6.31
C GLU A 374 -30.05 -17.66 -6.37
N GLU A 375 -29.08 -18.41 -5.81
CA GLU A 375 -29.22 -19.88 -5.64
C GLU A 375 -29.05 -20.36 -4.19
N VAL A 376 -29.42 -19.52 -3.22
CA VAL A 376 -29.74 -19.98 -1.86
C VAL A 376 -31.13 -19.48 -1.48
N SER A 377 -32.15 -20.02 -2.15
CA SER A 377 -33.50 -20.03 -1.61
C SER A 377 -33.82 -21.44 -1.15
N ASN A 378 -34.07 -21.57 0.15
CA ASN A 378 -34.50 -22.75 0.91
C ASN A 378 -33.37 -23.64 1.43
N GLU A 379 -32.79 -23.28 2.57
CA GLU A 379 -33.13 -23.89 3.87
C GLU A 379 -32.29 -23.26 5.01
N GLU A 380 -32.98 -22.81 6.06
CA GLU A 380 -32.54 -22.63 7.46
C GLU A 380 -31.30 -21.78 7.79
N GLN A 381 -31.54 -20.48 7.97
CA GLN A 381 -31.48 -19.77 9.27
C GLN A 381 -30.58 -20.35 10.38
N ASP A 382 -29.38 -19.78 10.56
CA ASP A 382 -28.87 -19.20 11.83
C ASP A 382 -27.36 -18.97 11.76
N CYS A 383 -26.94 -17.71 11.92
CA CYS A 383 -25.73 -17.22 12.62
C CYS A 383 -25.40 -15.80 12.13
N VAL A 384 -26.14 -14.84 12.70
CA VAL A 384 -25.72 -13.43 12.76
C VAL A 384 -24.51 -13.35 13.68
N TRP A 385 -23.39 -12.81 13.21
CA TRP A 385 -22.33 -12.31 14.09
C TRP A 385 -22.39 -10.79 14.11
N ASP A 386 -23.02 -10.27 15.16
CA ASP A 386 -22.79 -8.92 15.67
C ASP A 386 -21.33 -8.79 16.13
N ARG A 387 -20.53 -8.00 15.40
CA ARG A 387 -19.73 -6.84 15.89
C ARG A 387 -18.73 -6.34 14.86
#